data_AF-A0AAW4JUP2-F1
#
_entry.id   AF-A0AAW4JUP2-F1
#
_cell.length_a   1.000
_cell.length_b   1.000
_cell.length_c   1.000
_cell.angle_alpha   90.00
_cell.angle_beta   90.00
_cell.angle_gamma   90.00
#
_symmetry.space_group_name_H-M   'P 1'
#
loop_
_entity.id
_entity.type
_entity.pdbx_description
1 polymer ?
#
loop_
_entity_poly.entity_id
_entity_poly.type
_entity_poly.pdbx_seq_one_letter_code
_entity_poly.pdbx_strand_id
1 'polypeptide(L)'
;MDKLSGIEFPSVGKRVFPEDWKKEQESKSQEIINRDLDAFGPGIDSGGNIVVGSLANRIDLTDTLIAYDEYGRRIEIPPTIGIVIPNNAACTIVVRHKFQETEYNNPLNVPEDGPIIWRDNSFEIIARQGVLVAGDVALRTVSTDTSGIVTLGNDLRIFRGIKGIRIKNNEVTEEKQAGSVKTGILTDLHTDIVTAINPDTNNPLKFVKAINQVYLFLKNFIDVTFKQERKFLGEMFWMDDLKSPSSDFPAFCLSSPDQLINSTGNGGMPDLVSYWLNQSLRYEPLGTNITDFDAISYTIASNVLTVTFPNTTACQKIIDALGEDNLIHGSFTNWMTGTILQAIGGIPANSTLAISALSASNRTISFTCTAANSSGSLSGVKVRFYKHRLPDAVQGTTITNQVRHFTVQGRGFVSVMDFEGEWIGGLRRRDRFQGHRHGASTSISFDIPQGATGGLGSLVAAGYYSDGTPRGLLLNGYPSTTVTGPTTDSPSGSHRIGKTTDARGISGFPYIFAKRVL
;
A
#
# COMPACT_ATOMS: atom_id res chain seq x y z
N MET A 1 -24.01 -7.15 15.83
CA MET A 1 -25.30 -7.58 15.26
C MET A 1 -25.02 -8.18 13.91
N ASP A 2 -25.63 -9.33 13.62
CA ASP A 2 -25.53 -9.97 12.31
C ASP A 2 -26.10 -8.99 11.26
N LYS A 3 -25.40 -8.81 10.14
CA LYS A 3 -25.77 -7.82 9.09
C LYS A 3 -26.69 -8.43 8.02
N LEU A 4 -27.35 -9.52 8.37
CA LEU A 4 -28.16 -10.35 7.49
C LEU A 4 -29.56 -10.56 8.09
N SER A 5 -30.56 -10.70 7.22
CA SER A 5 -31.92 -11.05 7.54
C SER A 5 -31.98 -12.47 8.09
N GLY A 6 -32.82 -12.66 9.11
CA GLY A 6 -32.84 -13.90 9.88
C GLY A 6 -33.70 -13.79 11.13
N ILE A 7 -33.70 -14.85 11.92
CA ILE A 7 -34.22 -14.88 13.29
C ILE A 7 -33.17 -14.29 14.23
N GLU A 8 -33.62 -13.56 15.24
CA GLU A 8 -32.76 -13.21 16.37
C GLU A 8 -32.70 -14.42 17.31
N PHE A 9 -31.55 -15.09 17.38
CA PHE A 9 -31.38 -16.24 18.26
C PHE A 9 -31.57 -15.79 19.73
N PRO A 10 -32.46 -16.46 20.49
CA PRO A 10 -32.71 -16.05 21.85
C PRO A 10 -31.48 -16.30 22.73
N SER A 11 -31.18 -15.37 23.64
CA SER A 11 -30.22 -15.62 24.69
C SER A 11 -30.75 -16.70 25.65
N VAL A 12 -29.85 -17.65 25.98
CA VAL A 12 -29.94 -18.80 26.91
C VAL A 12 -31.36 -19.28 27.27
N GLY A 13 -31.69 -20.50 26.82
CA GLY A 13 -32.76 -21.33 27.43
C GLY A 13 -34.11 -21.33 26.70
N LYS A 14 -34.29 -20.55 25.62
CA LYS A 14 -35.47 -20.67 24.75
C LYS A 14 -35.20 -21.65 23.61
N ARG A 15 -36.19 -22.51 23.33
CA ARG A 15 -36.13 -23.50 22.26
C ARG A 15 -36.34 -22.82 20.90
N VAL A 16 -35.55 -23.21 19.91
CA VAL A 16 -35.71 -22.84 18.50
C VAL A 16 -36.37 -24.02 17.80
N PHE A 17 -37.38 -23.77 16.96
CA PHE A 17 -38.11 -24.82 16.26
C PHE A 17 -37.59 -25.02 14.83
N PRO A 18 -37.86 -26.17 14.18
CA PRO A 18 -37.46 -26.41 12.80
C PRO A 18 -37.92 -25.31 11.83
N GLU A 19 -39.09 -24.71 12.07
CA GLU A 19 -39.65 -23.62 11.26
C GLU A 19 -38.83 -22.33 11.40
N ASP A 20 -38.32 -22.05 12.60
CA ASP A 20 -37.43 -20.90 12.85
C ASP A 20 -36.10 -21.10 12.12
N TRP A 21 -35.55 -22.31 12.18
CA TRP A 21 -34.33 -22.66 11.46
C TRP A 21 -34.52 -22.57 9.94
N LYS A 22 -35.66 -23.05 9.43
CA LYS A 22 -36.03 -22.92 8.02
C LYS A 22 -36.13 -21.45 7.62
N LYS A 23 -36.78 -20.62 8.43
CA LYS A 23 -36.90 -19.17 8.20
C LYS A 23 -35.53 -18.47 8.19
N GLU A 24 -34.65 -18.83 9.11
CA GLU A 24 -33.27 -18.32 9.16
C GLU A 24 -32.50 -18.62 7.87
N GLN A 25 -32.50 -19.87 7.44
CA GLN A 25 -31.77 -20.31 6.25
C GLN A 25 -32.35 -19.70 4.96
N GLU A 26 -33.68 -19.66 4.82
CA GLU A 26 -34.34 -19.05 3.67
C GLU A 26 -34.06 -17.55 3.59
N SER A 27 -34.12 -16.82 4.72
CA SER A 27 -33.83 -15.38 4.76
C SER A 27 -32.38 -15.08 4.38
N LYS A 28 -31.41 -15.83 4.91
CA LYS A 28 -29.98 -15.68 4.58
C LYS A 28 -29.69 -16.00 3.11
N SER A 29 -30.26 -17.09 2.60
CA SER A 29 -30.11 -17.48 1.19
C SER A 29 -30.68 -16.43 0.24
N GLN A 30 -31.88 -15.91 0.54
CA GLN A 30 -32.51 -14.89 -0.30
C GLN A 30 -31.72 -13.59 -0.33
N GLU A 31 -31.15 -13.17 0.81
CA GLU A 31 -30.36 -11.94 0.85
C GLU A 31 -29.06 -12.05 0.06
N ILE A 32 -28.38 -13.20 0.10
CA ILE A 32 -27.19 -13.46 -0.72
C ILE A 32 -27.55 -13.37 -2.21
N ILE A 33 -28.62 -14.06 -2.61
CA ILE A 33 -29.13 -14.05 -3.98
C ILE A 33 -29.49 -12.62 -4.43
N ASN A 34 -30.22 -11.87 -3.59
CA ASN A 34 -30.60 -10.50 -3.91
C ASN A 34 -29.39 -9.59 -4.08
N ARG A 35 -28.38 -9.71 -3.21
CA ARG A 35 -27.15 -8.90 -3.29
C ARG A 35 -26.34 -9.19 -4.57
N ASP A 36 -26.29 -10.46 -4.99
CA ASP A 36 -25.68 -10.84 -6.27
C ASP A 36 -26.50 -10.30 -7.44
N LEU A 37 -27.82 -10.50 -7.41
CA LEU A 37 -28.73 -9.99 -8.43
C LEU A 37 -28.77 -8.46 -8.50
N ASP A 38 -28.50 -7.74 -7.42
CA ASP A 38 -28.36 -6.28 -7.42
C ASP A 38 -27.12 -5.84 -8.19
N ALA A 39 -26.09 -6.70 -8.28
CA ALA A 39 -24.87 -6.43 -9.01
C ALA A 39 -24.96 -6.89 -10.47
N PHE A 40 -25.45 -8.12 -10.68
CA PHE A 40 -25.41 -8.81 -11.96
C PHE A 40 -26.78 -9.38 -12.32
N GLY A 41 -27.18 -9.25 -13.58
CA GLY A 41 -28.40 -9.88 -14.09
C GLY A 41 -28.31 -11.41 -14.20
N PRO A 42 -29.42 -12.08 -14.58
CA PRO A 42 -29.40 -13.48 -14.99
C PRO A 42 -28.66 -13.66 -16.32
N GLY A 43 -28.25 -14.89 -16.63
CA GLY A 43 -27.60 -15.25 -17.88
C GLY A 43 -26.38 -16.15 -17.72
N ILE A 44 -25.65 -16.33 -18.82
CA ILE A 44 -24.43 -17.13 -18.89
C ILE A 44 -23.27 -16.35 -18.29
N ASP A 45 -22.57 -16.95 -17.33
CA ASP A 45 -21.33 -16.40 -16.79
C ASP A 45 -20.14 -16.87 -17.64
N SER A 46 -20.11 -18.17 -17.97
CA SER A 46 -19.09 -18.75 -18.85
C SER A 46 -19.57 -20.06 -19.50
N GLY A 47 -19.01 -20.38 -20.68
CA GLY A 47 -19.22 -21.65 -21.38
C GLY A 47 -20.53 -21.75 -22.19
N GLY A 48 -21.07 -22.96 -22.31
CA GLY A 48 -22.34 -23.25 -22.98
C GLY A 48 -22.20 -23.52 -24.48
N ASN A 49 -21.04 -23.98 -24.92
CA ASN A 49 -20.80 -24.29 -26.33
C ASN A 49 -21.44 -25.63 -26.70
N ILE A 50 -22.45 -25.56 -27.56
CA ILE A 50 -23.18 -26.73 -28.09
C ILE A 50 -22.66 -27.09 -29.48
N VAL A 51 -22.29 -28.35 -29.66
CA VAL A 51 -21.89 -28.94 -30.96
C VAL A 51 -22.78 -30.13 -31.30
N VAL A 52 -22.81 -30.50 -32.58
CA VAL A 52 -23.49 -31.73 -33.02
C VAL A 52 -22.72 -32.94 -32.50
N GLY A 53 -23.43 -33.85 -31.84
CA GLY A 53 -22.85 -35.06 -31.28
C GLY A 53 -22.52 -36.10 -32.35
N SER A 54 -21.69 -37.08 -31.97
CA SER A 54 -21.23 -38.14 -32.87
C SER A 54 -22.31 -39.15 -33.26
N LEU A 55 -23.40 -39.25 -32.49
CA LEU A 55 -24.52 -40.14 -32.73
C LEU A 55 -25.72 -39.37 -33.30
N ALA A 56 -26.56 -40.05 -34.08
CA ALA A 56 -27.84 -39.48 -34.53
C ALA A 56 -28.61 -38.92 -33.34
N ASN A 57 -29.33 -37.81 -33.54
CA ASN A 57 -30.16 -37.10 -32.57
C ASN A 57 -29.49 -36.74 -31.24
N ARG A 58 -28.20 -36.44 -31.28
CA ARG A 58 -27.40 -36.02 -30.12
C ARG A 58 -26.67 -34.71 -30.34
N ILE A 59 -26.51 -33.96 -29.26
CA ILE A 59 -25.60 -32.82 -29.16
C ILE A 59 -24.65 -33.02 -27.98
N ASP A 60 -23.53 -32.33 -28.02
CA ASP A 60 -22.55 -32.33 -26.93
C ASP A 60 -22.36 -30.90 -26.41
N LEU A 61 -22.27 -30.77 -25.08
CA LEU A 61 -21.75 -29.59 -24.40
C LEU A 61 -20.24 -29.79 -24.22
N THR A 62 -19.43 -28.93 -24.84
CA THR A 62 -17.97 -29.15 -24.92
C THR A 62 -17.18 -28.57 -23.76
N ASP A 63 -17.76 -27.63 -23.02
CA ASP A 63 -17.13 -26.89 -21.93
C ASP A 63 -17.98 -26.89 -20.67
N THR A 64 -17.34 -26.62 -19.52
CA THR A 64 -18.07 -26.40 -18.28
C THR A 64 -18.90 -25.12 -18.43
N LEU A 65 -20.21 -25.25 -18.24
CA LEU A 65 -21.15 -24.16 -18.29
C LEU A 65 -21.45 -23.67 -16.88
N ILE A 66 -21.29 -22.36 -16.66
CA ILE A 66 -21.75 -21.67 -15.46
C ILE A 66 -22.79 -20.63 -15.89
N ALA A 67 -23.99 -20.72 -15.33
CA ALA A 67 -25.11 -19.82 -15.62
C ALA A 67 -25.87 -19.44 -14.35
N TYR A 68 -26.67 -18.38 -14.43
CA TYR A 68 -27.55 -17.93 -13.36
C TYR A 68 -28.96 -17.74 -13.93
N ASP A 69 -29.95 -18.36 -13.30
CA ASP A 69 -31.35 -18.22 -13.71
C ASP A 69 -31.95 -16.86 -13.29
N GLU A 70 -33.20 -16.60 -13.68
CA GLU A 70 -33.90 -15.35 -13.35
C GLU A 70 -34.11 -15.14 -11.84
N TYR A 71 -34.00 -16.20 -11.04
CA TYR A 71 -34.05 -16.16 -9.58
C TYR A 71 -32.65 -16.02 -8.95
N GLY A 72 -31.59 -15.92 -9.74
CA GLY A 72 -30.21 -15.79 -9.27
C GLY A 72 -29.60 -17.08 -8.76
N ARG A 73 -30.21 -18.24 -9.04
CA ARG A 73 -29.64 -19.55 -8.67
C ARG A 73 -28.54 -19.90 -9.67
N ARG A 74 -27.37 -20.24 -9.13
CA ARG A 74 -26.23 -20.72 -9.91
C ARG A 74 -26.52 -22.11 -10.47
N ILE A 75 -26.19 -22.31 -11.74
CA ILE A 75 -26.28 -23.57 -12.49
C ILE A 75 -24.88 -23.90 -12.97
N GLU A 76 -24.39 -25.09 -12.67
CA GLU A 76 -23.09 -25.58 -13.14
C GLU A 76 -23.26 -26.94 -13.83
N ILE A 77 -22.95 -27.02 -15.12
CA ILE A 77 -23.04 -28.27 -15.88
C ILE A 77 -21.66 -28.57 -16.46
N PRO A 78 -21.03 -29.71 -16.10
CA PRO A 78 -19.77 -30.12 -16.70
C PRO A 78 -19.97 -30.51 -18.17
N PRO A 79 -18.88 -30.62 -18.97
CA PRO A 79 -18.97 -31.11 -20.34
C PRO A 79 -19.75 -32.42 -20.40
N THR A 80 -20.81 -32.43 -21.20
CA THR A 80 -21.78 -33.53 -21.25
C THR A 80 -21.96 -33.95 -22.69
N ILE A 81 -21.57 -35.18 -22.99
CA ILE A 81 -21.72 -35.79 -24.31
C ILE A 81 -23.06 -36.53 -24.41
N GLY A 82 -23.61 -36.61 -25.61
CA GLY A 82 -24.77 -37.45 -25.91
C GLY A 82 -26.09 -36.92 -25.34
N ILE A 83 -26.29 -35.60 -25.31
CA ILE A 83 -27.57 -35.00 -24.90
C ILE A 83 -28.63 -35.30 -25.97
N VAL A 84 -29.74 -35.93 -25.56
CA VAL A 84 -30.80 -36.41 -26.45
C VAL A 84 -31.65 -35.27 -26.99
N ILE A 85 -31.77 -35.18 -28.31
CA ILE A 85 -32.74 -34.32 -28.97
C ILE A 85 -33.88 -35.19 -29.53
N PRO A 86 -35.16 -34.86 -29.28
CA PRO A 86 -36.27 -35.56 -29.90
C PRO A 86 -36.16 -35.54 -31.43
N ASN A 87 -36.54 -36.64 -32.11
CA ASN A 87 -36.50 -36.72 -33.58
C ASN A 87 -37.61 -35.90 -34.22
N ASN A 88 -37.34 -35.39 -35.43
CA ASN A 88 -38.29 -34.61 -36.23
C ASN A 88 -38.91 -33.44 -35.45
N ALA A 89 -38.11 -32.74 -34.64
CA ALA A 89 -38.59 -31.68 -33.76
C ALA A 89 -37.62 -30.50 -33.70
N ALA A 90 -38.18 -29.30 -33.52
CA ALA A 90 -37.42 -28.11 -33.13
C ALA A 90 -37.51 -27.91 -31.61
N CYS A 91 -36.36 -27.74 -30.97
CA CYS A 91 -36.23 -27.59 -29.53
C CYS A 91 -35.31 -26.41 -29.19
N THR A 92 -35.43 -25.90 -27.97
CA THR A 92 -34.43 -25.02 -27.37
C THR A 92 -33.65 -25.80 -26.33
N ILE A 93 -32.33 -25.76 -26.42
CA ILE A 93 -31.47 -26.29 -25.38
C ILE A 93 -31.48 -25.32 -24.22
N VAL A 94 -31.90 -25.82 -23.06
CA VAL A 94 -31.99 -25.05 -21.84
C VAL A 94 -31.26 -25.75 -20.73
N VAL A 95 -30.75 -24.96 -19.80
CA VAL A 95 -30.19 -25.45 -18.54
C VAL A 95 -30.98 -24.87 -17.39
N ARG A 96 -31.15 -25.66 -16.32
CA ARG A 96 -31.90 -25.22 -15.15
C ARG A 96 -31.39 -25.85 -13.87
N HIS A 97 -31.63 -25.13 -12.78
CA HIS A 97 -31.44 -25.62 -11.42
C HIS A 97 -32.58 -26.59 -11.06
N LYS A 98 -32.24 -27.67 -10.36
CA LYS A 98 -33.19 -28.66 -9.85
C LYS A 98 -32.69 -29.19 -8.50
N PHE A 99 -33.59 -29.39 -7.56
CA PHE A 99 -33.22 -30.11 -6.34
C PHE A 99 -33.28 -31.61 -6.58
N GLN A 100 -32.22 -32.31 -6.18
CA GLN A 100 -32.28 -33.75 -6.00
C GLN A 100 -32.73 -34.02 -4.56
N GLU A 101 -33.86 -34.72 -4.43
CA GLU A 101 -34.43 -35.08 -3.13
C GLU A 101 -34.01 -36.50 -2.77
N THR A 102 -33.39 -36.66 -1.61
CA THR A 102 -32.98 -37.96 -1.07
C THR A 102 -33.67 -38.16 0.28
N GLU A 103 -34.44 -39.24 0.42
CA GLU A 103 -35.00 -39.61 1.71
C GLU A 103 -33.92 -40.19 2.62
N TYR A 104 -33.80 -39.62 3.81
CA TYR A 104 -32.89 -40.06 4.86
C TYR A 104 -33.68 -40.44 6.10
N ASN A 105 -33.61 -41.72 6.48
CA ASN A 105 -34.14 -42.22 7.74
C ASN A 105 -33.05 -42.22 8.80
N ASN A 106 -33.18 -41.34 9.79
CA ASN A 106 -32.24 -41.28 10.91
C ASN A 106 -32.53 -42.45 11.87
N PRO A 107 -31.59 -43.38 12.11
CA PRO A 107 -31.78 -44.52 13.01
C PRO A 107 -31.99 -44.13 14.49
N LEU A 108 -31.79 -42.86 14.84
CA LEU A 108 -32.00 -42.32 16.20
C LEU A 108 -33.34 -41.59 16.35
N ASN A 109 -34.20 -41.56 15.33
CA ASN A 109 -35.50 -40.88 15.38
C ASN A 109 -36.54 -41.76 16.11
N VAL A 110 -36.70 -41.57 17.44
CA VAL A 110 -37.70 -42.28 18.24
C VAL A 110 -38.50 -41.29 19.10
N PRO A 111 -39.85 -41.21 18.92
CA PRO A 111 -40.65 -41.99 17.98
C PRO A 111 -40.40 -41.63 16.50
N GLU A 112 -40.75 -42.55 15.59
CA GLU A 112 -40.49 -42.42 14.15
C GLU A 112 -41.45 -41.41 13.51
N ASP A 113 -40.97 -40.19 13.31
CA ASP A 113 -41.74 -39.09 12.71
C ASP A 113 -41.64 -39.04 11.16
N GLY A 114 -41.13 -40.12 10.53
CA GLY A 114 -40.95 -40.26 9.08
C GLY A 114 -39.57 -39.84 8.53
N PRO A 115 -39.29 -40.11 7.24
CA PRO A 115 -38.03 -39.75 6.59
C PRO A 115 -37.82 -38.24 6.50
N ILE A 116 -36.57 -37.81 6.68
CA ILE A 116 -36.13 -36.44 6.39
C ILE A 116 -35.73 -36.38 4.92
N ILE A 117 -36.30 -35.45 4.15
CA ILE A 117 -35.89 -35.22 2.76
C ILE A 117 -34.68 -34.28 2.72
N TRP A 118 -33.53 -34.78 2.30
CA TRP A 118 -32.36 -33.97 1.97
C TRP A 118 -32.50 -33.43 0.55
N ARG A 119 -32.16 -32.16 0.37
CA ARG A 119 -32.19 -31.49 -0.94
C ARG A 119 -30.80 -31.05 -1.31
N ASP A 120 -30.23 -31.70 -2.31
CA ASP A 120 -28.96 -31.33 -2.89
C ASP A 120 -29.15 -30.51 -4.16
N ASN A 121 -28.26 -29.54 -4.38
CA ASN A 121 -28.24 -28.79 -5.64
C ASN A 121 -27.89 -29.76 -6.78
N SER A 122 -28.76 -29.80 -7.78
CA SER A 122 -28.57 -30.56 -9.00
C SER A 122 -28.91 -29.67 -10.20
N PHE A 123 -28.41 -30.07 -11.36
CA PHE A 123 -28.51 -29.28 -12.58
C PHE A 123 -28.82 -30.21 -13.73
N GLU A 124 -29.64 -29.75 -14.66
CA GLU A 124 -29.94 -30.52 -15.86
C GLU A 124 -29.91 -29.66 -17.11
N ILE A 125 -29.47 -30.29 -18.20
CA ILE A 125 -29.51 -29.77 -19.56
C ILE A 125 -30.52 -30.60 -20.34
N ILE A 126 -31.50 -29.93 -20.94
CA ILE A 126 -32.60 -30.60 -21.64
C ILE A 126 -32.90 -29.93 -22.97
N ALA A 127 -33.43 -30.73 -23.91
CA ALA A 127 -34.03 -30.25 -25.14
C ALA A 127 -35.51 -29.93 -24.88
N ARG A 128 -35.83 -28.65 -24.67
CA ARG A 128 -37.20 -28.22 -24.41
C ARG A 128 -37.95 -27.98 -25.71
N GLN A 129 -39.10 -28.64 -25.85
CA GLN A 129 -40.09 -28.31 -26.87
C GLN A 129 -41.08 -27.29 -26.32
N GLY A 130 -41.47 -26.31 -27.14
CA GLY A 130 -42.41 -25.26 -26.75
C GLY A 130 -41.76 -24.09 -26.02
N VAL A 131 -42.54 -23.39 -25.21
CA VAL A 131 -42.15 -22.13 -24.55
C VAL A 131 -41.20 -22.40 -23.38
N LEU A 132 -40.24 -21.49 -23.17
CA LEU A 132 -39.35 -21.50 -22.00
C LEU A 132 -40.18 -21.35 -20.72
N VAL A 133 -39.80 -22.09 -19.67
CA VAL A 133 -40.43 -21.96 -18.35
C VAL A 133 -39.54 -21.16 -17.42
N ALA A 134 -40.14 -20.69 -16.33
CA ALA A 134 -39.43 -19.97 -15.30
C ALA A 134 -38.25 -20.78 -14.74
N GLY A 135 -37.09 -20.12 -14.61
CA GLY A 135 -35.82 -20.76 -14.21
C GLY A 135 -35.02 -21.45 -15.33
N ASP A 136 -35.51 -21.49 -16.58
CA ASP A 136 -34.72 -21.94 -17.72
C ASP A 136 -33.73 -20.86 -18.18
N VAL A 137 -32.49 -21.26 -18.48
CA VAL A 137 -31.52 -20.44 -19.19
C VAL A 137 -31.30 -21.04 -20.58
N ALA A 138 -31.70 -20.31 -21.61
CA ALA A 138 -31.59 -20.78 -23.00
C ALA A 138 -30.16 -20.68 -23.53
N LEU A 139 -29.71 -21.72 -24.22
CA LEU A 139 -28.40 -21.78 -24.86
C LEU A 139 -28.51 -21.61 -26.38
N ARG A 140 -29.30 -22.45 -27.05
CA ARG A 140 -29.33 -22.51 -28.51
C ARG A 140 -30.59 -23.20 -29.00
N THR A 141 -31.11 -22.79 -30.15
CA THR A 141 -32.15 -23.58 -30.84
C THR A 141 -31.52 -24.70 -31.63
N VAL A 142 -32.17 -25.86 -31.65
CA VAL A 142 -31.74 -27.03 -32.43
C VAL A 142 -32.94 -27.65 -33.11
N SER A 143 -32.73 -28.25 -34.28
CA SER A 143 -33.73 -29.07 -34.94
C SER A 143 -33.15 -30.41 -35.36
N THR A 144 -34.01 -31.41 -35.44
CA THR A 144 -33.68 -32.73 -35.99
C THR A 144 -34.65 -33.08 -37.10
N ASP A 145 -34.18 -33.80 -38.11
CA ASP A 145 -35.05 -34.39 -39.14
C ASP A 145 -35.53 -35.81 -38.74
N THR A 146 -36.26 -36.46 -39.65
CA THR A 146 -36.74 -37.85 -39.48
C THR A 146 -35.62 -38.88 -39.44
N SER A 147 -34.43 -38.55 -39.93
CA SER A 147 -33.22 -39.40 -39.91
C SER A 147 -32.35 -39.15 -38.69
N GLY A 148 -32.73 -38.20 -37.82
CA GLY A 148 -31.97 -37.82 -36.64
C GLY A 148 -30.76 -36.92 -36.92
N ILE A 149 -30.66 -36.31 -38.11
CA ILE A 149 -29.62 -35.33 -38.40
C ILE A 149 -29.92 -34.06 -37.61
N VAL A 150 -28.97 -33.61 -36.79
CA VAL A 150 -29.11 -32.40 -35.96
C VAL A 150 -28.61 -31.19 -36.74
N THR A 151 -29.43 -30.13 -36.76
CA THR A 151 -29.04 -28.80 -37.23
C THR A 151 -29.00 -27.83 -36.05
N LEU A 152 -27.88 -27.14 -35.88
CA LEU A 152 -27.76 -26.07 -34.90
C LEU A 152 -28.38 -24.79 -35.47
N GLY A 153 -29.29 -24.20 -34.70
CA GLY A 153 -29.94 -22.92 -35.01
C GLY A 153 -29.28 -21.75 -34.29
N ASN A 154 -30.10 -20.75 -33.98
CA ASN A 154 -29.67 -19.49 -33.38
C ASN A 154 -29.06 -19.71 -31.99
N ASP A 155 -27.93 -19.02 -31.75
CA ASP A 155 -27.40 -18.85 -30.41
C ASP A 155 -28.37 -17.97 -29.59
N LEU A 156 -28.80 -18.49 -28.45
CA LEU A 156 -29.72 -17.80 -27.54
C LEU A 156 -29.04 -17.41 -26.23
N ARG A 157 -27.73 -17.65 -26.10
CA ARG A 157 -26.98 -17.30 -24.90
C ARG A 157 -26.98 -15.79 -24.72
N ILE A 158 -27.43 -15.37 -23.54
CA ILE A 158 -27.29 -13.99 -23.07
C ILE A 158 -26.30 -14.04 -21.92
N PHE A 159 -25.14 -13.42 -22.10
CA PHE A 159 -24.15 -13.33 -21.03
C PHE A 159 -24.66 -12.40 -19.93
N ARG A 160 -24.50 -12.83 -18.67
CA ARG A 160 -24.91 -12.01 -17.54
C ARG A 160 -24.10 -10.72 -17.50
N GLY A 161 -24.76 -9.60 -17.28
CA GLY A 161 -24.15 -8.27 -17.26
C GLY A 161 -24.38 -7.53 -15.94
N ILE A 162 -23.59 -6.49 -15.68
CA ILE A 162 -23.81 -5.59 -14.54
C ILE A 162 -25.15 -4.88 -14.72
N LYS A 163 -26.00 -4.85 -13.69
CA LYS A 163 -27.28 -4.12 -13.77
C LYS A 163 -27.03 -2.62 -13.85
N GLY A 164 -27.65 -1.96 -14.84
CA GLY A 164 -27.45 -0.53 -15.13
C GLY A 164 -27.72 0.42 -13.96
N ILE A 165 -28.51 0.02 -12.96
CA ILE A 165 -28.75 0.79 -11.73
C ILE A 165 -27.49 0.97 -10.86
N ARG A 166 -26.47 0.11 -11.05
CA ARG A 166 -25.13 0.23 -10.44
C ARG A 166 -24.11 0.94 -11.33
N ILE A 167 -24.50 1.34 -12.54
CA ILE A 167 -23.73 2.28 -13.35
C ILE A 167 -24.47 3.61 -13.22
N LYS A 168 -24.10 4.41 -12.23
CA LYS A 168 -24.76 5.72 -12.05
C LYS A 168 -24.47 6.59 -13.27
N ASN A 169 -25.42 7.44 -13.68
CA ASN A 169 -25.11 8.56 -14.56
C ASN A 169 -23.94 9.32 -13.92
N ASN A 170 -22.86 9.54 -14.68
CA ASN A 170 -21.62 10.20 -14.23
C ASN A 170 -20.73 9.38 -13.24
N GLU A 171 -20.88 8.06 -13.15
CA GLU A 171 -19.87 7.25 -12.45
C GLU A 171 -18.60 7.04 -13.29
N VAL A 172 -18.78 7.01 -14.61
CA VAL A 172 -17.72 7.15 -15.61
C VAL A 172 -17.84 8.56 -16.22
N THR A 173 -17.21 9.54 -15.58
CA THR A 173 -17.03 10.89 -16.14
C THR A 173 -15.69 10.99 -16.86
N GLU A 174 -15.60 11.87 -17.87
CA GLU A 174 -14.34 12.10 -18.60
C GLU A 174 -13.18 12.50 -17.68
N GLU A 175 -13.46 13.15 -16.56
CA GLU A 175 -12.47 13.54 -15.55
C GLU A 175 -11.83 12.35 -14.80
N LYS A 176 -12.52 11.20 -14.75
CA LYS A 176 -11.99 9.94 -14.19
C LYS A 176 -11.33 9.06 -15.24
N GLN A 177 -11.36 9.47 -16.50
CA GLN A 177 -10.65 8.83 -17.60
C GLN A 177 -9.31 9.57 -17.82
N ALA A 178 -8.26 8.83 -18.16
CA ALA A 178 -7.02 9.47 -18.58
C ALA A 178 -7.28 10.28 -19.86
N GLY A 179 -6.71 11.49 -19.99
CA GLY A 179 -6.96 12.40 -21.14
C GLY A 179 -6.63 11.86 -22.54
N SER A 180 -6.13 10.62 -22.64
CA SER A 180 -5.95 9.87 -23.88
C SER A 180 -7.17 9.02 -24.29
N VAL A 181 -8.19 8.93 -23.45
CA VAL A 181 -9.43 8.21 -23.75
C VAL A 181 -10.35 9.17 -24.50
N LYS A 182 -10.50 8.97 -25.81
CA LYS A 182 -11.54 9.64 -26.60
C LYS A 182 -12.83 8.85 -26.46
N THR A 183 -13.86 9.49 -25.92
CA THR A 183 -15.25 8.99 -25.88
C THR A 183 -15.84 9.05 -27.29
N GLY A 184 -15.72 7.95 -28.02
CA GLY A 184 -16.69 7.62 -29.08
C GLY A 184 -17.79 6.78 -28.43
N ILE A 185 -19.06 7.07 -28.73
CA ILE A 185 -20.19 6.30 -28.22
C ILE A 185 -19.98 4.83 -28.68
N LEU A 186 -20.39 3.82 -27.91
CA LEU A 186 -20.28 2.41 -28.32
C LEU A 186 -20.91 2.16 -29.70
N THR A 187 -21.93 2.97 -30.05
CA THR A 187 -22.58 3.04 -31.35
C THR A 187 -21.66 3.57 -32.45
N ASP A 188 -20.79 4.53 -32.16
CA ASP A 188 -19.79 5.05 -33.10
C ASP A 188 -18.65 4.06 -33.29
N LEU A 189 -18.22 3.36 -32.24
CA LEU A 189 -17.26 2.27 -32.34
C LEU A 189 -17.82 1.08 -33.14
N HIS A 190 -19.09 0.74 -32.92
CA HIS A 190 -19.79 -0.28 -33.72
C HIS A 190 -19.91 0.17 -35.18
N THR A 191 -20.21 1.44 -35.43
CA THR A 191 -20.31 2.02 -36.77
C THR A 191 -18.93 2.07 -37.45
N ASP A 192 -17.87 2.46 -36.74
CA ASP A 192 -16.49 2.49 -37.24
C ASP A 192 -15.95 1.08 -37.49
N ILE A 193 -16.28 0.10 -36.65
CA ILE A 193 -15.92 -1.31 -36.87
C ILE A 193 -16.66 -1.86 -38.09
N VAL A 194 -17.96 -1.62 -38.20
CA VAL A 194 -18.76 -2.06 -39.37
C VAL A 194 -18.32 -1.34 -40.66
N THR A 195 -17.95 -0.05 -40.57
CA THR A 195 -17.45 0.74 -41.72
C THR A 195 -16.01 0.37 -42.09
N ALA A 196 -15.17 -0.04 -41.13
CA ALA A 196 -13.79 -0.46 -41.35
C ALA A 196 -13.65 -1.93 -41.82
N ILE A 197 -14.67 -2.76 -41.62
CA ILE A 197 -14.75 -4.12 -42.18
C ILE A 197 -15.11 -4.10 -43.67
N ASN A 198 -15.66 -3.00 -44.19
CA ASN A 198 -15.81 -2.84 -45.64
C ASN A 198 -14.43 -2.64 -46.29
N PRO A 199 -14.01 -3.51 -47.22
CA PRO A 199 -12.71 -3.40 -47.85
C PRO A 199 -12.67 -2.15 -48.75
N ASP A 200 -11.97 -1.12 -48.28
CA ASP A 200 -11.59 0.03 -49.08
C ASP A 200 -10.28 -0.30 -49.83
N THR A 201 -10.38 -0.40 -51.16
CA THR A 201 -9.27 -0.67 -52.09
C THR A 201 -8.10 0.32 -51.96
N ASN A 202 -8.28 1.48 -51.32
CA ASN A 202 -7.25 2.51 -51.17
C ASN A 202 -6.45 2.40 -49.87
N ASN A 203 -6.76 1.49 -48.94
CA ASN A 203 -6.01 1.37 -47.69
C ASN A 203 -5.92 -0.09 -47.20
N PRO A 204 -5.10 -0.93 -47.86
CA PRO A 204 -5.02 -2.38 -47.64
C PRO A 204 -4.51 -2.78 -46.25
N LEU A 205 -3.96 -1.84 -45.46
CA LEU A 205 -3.48 -2.09 -44.09
C LEU A 205 -4.49 -1.71 -43.00
N LYS A 206 -5.71 -1.28 -43.36
CA LYS A 206 -6.77 -0.88 -42.40
C LYS A 206 -7.13 -1.97 -41.41
N PHE A 207 -7.27 -3.21 -41.88
CA PHE A 207 -7.58 -4.37 -41.03
C PHE A 207 -6.46 -4.67 -40.02
N VAL A 208 -5.20 -4.57 -40.44
CA VAL A 208 -4.03 -4.76 -39.58
C VAL A 208 -3.95 -3.65 -38.52
N LYS A 209 -4.30 -2.41 -38.87
CA LYS A 209 -4.36 -1.30 -37.92
C LYS A 209 -5.46 -1.50 -36.86
N ALA A 210 -6.64 -1.97 -37.28
CA ALA A 210 -7.73 -2.28 -36.37
C ALA A 210 -7.37 -3.43 -35.42
N ILE A 211 -6.76 -4.51 -35.92
CA ILE A 211 -6.24 -5.61 -35.09
C ILE A 211 -5.20 -5.09 -34.10
N ASN A 212 -4.28 -4.23 -34.53
CA ASN A 212 -3.26 -3.68 -33.64
C ASN A 212 -3.86 -2.77 -32.55
N GLN A 213 -4.91 -2.01 -32.87
CA GLN A 213 -5.65 -1.21 -31.90
C GLN A 213 -6.41 -2.06 -30.89
N VAL A 214 -7.07 -3.14 -31.34
CA VAL A 214 -7.75 -4.11 -30.46
C VAL A 214 -6.73 -4.84 -29.58
N TYR A 215 -5.58 -5.23 -30.13
CA TYR A 215 -4.49 -5.84 -29.36
C TYR A 215 -3.94 -4.89 -28.29
N LEU A 216 -3.69 -3.62 -28.62
CA LEU A 216 -3.24 -2.61 -27.66
C LEU A 216 -4.30 -2.35 -26.58
N PHE A 217 -5.58 -2.31 -26.95
CA PHE A 217 -6.69 -2.18 -26.01
C PHE A 217 -6.74 -3.38 -25.04
N LEU A 218 -6.72 -4.61 -25.55
CA LEU A 218 -6.75 -5.82 -24.73
C LEU A 218 -5.52 -5.97 -23.85
N LYS A 219 -4.32 -5.66 -24.39
CA LYS A 219 -3.07 -5.65 -23.62
C LYS A 219 -3.15 -4.67 -22.46
N ASN A 220 -3.64 -3.45 -22.70
CA ASN A 220 -3.76 -2.44 -21.66
C ASN A 220 -4.89 -2.76 -20.67
N PHE A 221 -6.00 -3.36 -21.12
CA PHE A 221 -7.06 -3.83 -20.23
C PHE A 221 -6.56 -4.94 -19.31
N ILE A 222 -5.83 -5.93 -19.83
CA ILE A 222 -5.24 -6.99 -19.03
C ILE A 222 -4.17 -6.42 -18.08
N ASP A 223 -3.32 -5.51 -18.54
CA ASP A 223 -2.33 -4.84 -17.69
C ASP A 223 -3.01 -4.03 -16.56
N VAL A 224 -4.16 -3.37 -16.79
CA VAL A 224 -4.88 -2.57 -15.78
C VAL A 224 -5.77 -3.41 -14.85
N THR A 225 -6.33 -4.51 -15.32
CA THR A 225 -7.28 -5.34 -14.57
C THR A 225 -6.59 -6.49 -13.82
N PHE A 226 -5.46 -7.01 -14.33
CA PHE A 226 -4.82 -8.21 -13.78
C PHE A 226 -3.42 -8.00 -13.22
N LYS A 227 -2.76 -6.84 -13.38
CA LYS A 227 -1.49 -6.55 -12.70
C LYS A 227 -1.67 -5.61 -11.51
N GLN A 228 -1.51 -6.19 -10.33
CA GLN A 228 -0.80 -5.68 -9.14
C GLN A 228 -1.31 -4.39 -8.47
N GLU A 229 -1.19 -4.36 -7.15
CA GLU A 229 -1.36 -3.17 -6.32
C GLU A 229 -0.61 -1.99 -6.94
N ARG A 230 -1.32 -0.91 -7.29
CA ARG A 230 -0.69 0.32 -7.81
C ARG A 230 0.38 0.79 -6.83
N LYS A 231 1.63 0.85 -7.27
CA LYS A 231 2.76 1.34 -6.46
C LYS A 231 3.07 2.78 -6.79
N PHE A 232 3.12 3.63 -5.77
CA PHE A 232 3.35 5.06 -5.94
C PHE A 232 4.84 5.37 -6.04
N LEU A 233 5.20 6.38 -6.84
CA LEU A 233 6.56 6.92 -6.84
C LEU A 233 6.92 7.38 -5.43
N GLY A 234 8.06 6.94 -4.92
CA GLY A 234 8.49 7.24 -3.55
C GLY A 234 7.94 6.31 -2.46
N GLU A 235 7.03 5.38 -2.80
CA GLU A 235 6.58 4.35 -1.86
C GLU A 235 7.74 3.42 -1.48
N MET A 236 7.83 3.11 -0.19
CA MET A 236 8.87 2.25 0.36
C MET A 236 8.36 0.84 0.64
N PHE A 237 9.19 -0.16 0.37
CA PHE A 237 8.91 -1.56 0.68
C PHE A 237 10.19 -2.28 1.07
N TRP A 238 10.08 -3.54 1.51
CA TRP A 238 11.21 -4.34 1.97
C TRP A 238 11.35 -5.63 1.14
N MET A 239 12.58 -6.08 0.96
CA MET A 239 12.90 -7.36 0.34
C MET A 239 14.02 -8.05 1.10
N ASP A 240 14.02 -9.37 1.11
CA ASP A 240 15.11 -10.16 1.73
C ASP A 240 16.37 -10.17 0.88
N ASP A 241 16.22 -10.08 -0.46
CA ASP A 241 17.31 -10.14 -1.41
C ASP A 241 17.63 -8.79 -2.04
N LEU A 242 18.94 -8.55 -2.26
CA LEU A 242 19.41 -7.40 -3.02
C LEU A 242 19.15 -7.61 -4.51
N LYS A 243 18.22 -6.83 -5.06
CA LYS A 243 17.92 -6.75 -6.48
C LYS A 243 18.35 -5.41 -7.07
N SER A 244 19.02 -5.48 -8.21
CA SER A 244 19.42 -4.29 -8.97
C SER A 244 18.22 -3.65 -9.67
N PRO A 245 18.17 -2.31 -9.75
CA PRO A 245 17.13 -1.60 -10.50
C PRO A 245 17.11 -2.01 -11.98
N SER A 246 15.92 -2.20 -12.53
CA SER A 246 15.69 -2.55 -13.95
C SER A 246 14.32 -2.06 -14.42
N SER A 247 13.98 -2.28 -15.70
CA SER A 247 12.62 -2.00 -16.21
C SER A 247 11.54 -2.78 -15.47
N ASP A 248 11.84 -4.03 -15.10
CA ASP A 248 10.90 -4.96 -14.47
C ASP A 248 10.95 -4.88 -12.95
N PHE A 249 11.94 -4.17 -12.41
CA PHE A 249 12.07 -3.87 -11.00
C PHE A 249 12.51 -2.41 -10.84
N PRO A 250 11.60 -1.45 -11.03
CA PRO A 250 11.92 -0.03 -11.03
C PRO A 250 11.95 0.51 -9.60
N ALA A 251 12.82 -0.07 -8.77
CA ALA A 251 13.01 0.32 -7.39
C ALA A 251 14.50 0.47 -7.05
N PHE A 252 14.80 1.43 -6.19
CA PHE A 252 16.16 1.73 -5.74
C PHE A 252 16.35 1.23 -4.30
N CYS A 253 17.45 0.50 -4.05
CA CYS A 253 17.79 0.02 -2.72
C CYS A 253 18.37 1.17 -1.88
N LEU A 254 17.68 1.54 -0.80
CA LEU A 254 18.06 2.62 0.11
C LEU A 254 19.19 2.23 1.09
N SER A 255 19.65 0.98 1.05
CA SER A 255 20.87 0.51 1.72
C SER A 255 22.10 0.54 0.81
N SER A 256 21.95 0.97 -0.46
CA SER A 256 23.09 1.09 -1.36
C SER A 256 24.08 2.14 -0.82
N PRO A 257 25.40 1.98 -1.08
CA PRO A 257 26.41 2.98 -0.71
C PRO A 257 26.08 4.39 -1.22
N ASP A 258 26.63 5.40 -0.54
CA ASP A 258 26.60 6.80 -0.97
C ASP A 258 26.99 6.92 -2.44
N GLN A 259 26.09 7.44 -3.27
CA GLN A 259 26.32 7.51 -4.72
C GLN A 259 25.51 8.63 -5.37
N LEU A 260 25.96 9.04 -6.55
CA LEU A 260 25.19 9.91 -7.44
C LEU A 260 24.19 9.07 -8.24
N ILE A 261 22.96 9.55 -8.32
CA ILE A 261 21.93 8.99 -9.18
C ILE A 261 21.65 9.97 -10.30
N ASN A 262 21.72 9.47 -11.53
CA ASN A 262 21.47 10.23 -12.75
C ASN A 262 20.04 10.01 -13.25
N SER A 263 19.44 11.03 -13.87
CA SER A 263 18.14 10.89 -14.54
C SER A 263 18.23 10.15 -15.87
N THR A 264 19.42 10.09 -16.47
CA THR A 264 19.69 9.48 -17.77
C THR A 264 20.86 8.50 -17.71
N GLY A 265 21.07 7.74 -18.79
CA GLY A 265 22.12 6.73 -18.89
C GLY A 265 21.67 5.34 -18.47
N ASN A 266 22.59 4.37 -18.51
CA ASN A 266 22.29 2.99 -18.10
C ASN A 266 22.00 2.94 -16.60
N GLY A 267 20.81 2.48 -16.21
CA GLY A 267 20.34 2.53 -14.82
C GLY A 267 19.85 3.91 -14.36
N GLY A 268 19.63 4.85 -15.28
CA GLY A 268 19.08 6.17 -14.98
C GLY A 268 17.66 6.11 -14.39
N MET A 269 17.37 6.97 -13.42
CA MET A 269 16.11 7.00 -12.68
C MET A 269 15.45 8.38 -12.73
N PRO A 270 14.88 8.77 -13.88
CA PRO A 270 14.39 10.14 -14.09
C PRO A 270 13.30 10.55 -13.09
N ASP A 271 12.36 9.65 -12.79
CA ASP A 271 11.26 9.94 -11.88
C ASP A 271 11.73 10.03 -10.43
N LEU A 272 12.65 9.15 -9.98
CA LEU A 272 13.25 9.22 -8.65
C LEU A 272 14.09 10.50 -8.47
N VAL A 273 14.88 10.86 -9.48
CA VAL A 273 15.68 12.09 -9.47
C VAL A 273 14.77 13.31 -9.34
N SER A 274 13.72 13.39 -10.17
CA SER A 274 12.72 14.45 -10.07
C SER A 274 12.04 14.50 -8.69
N TYR A 275 11.67 13.34 -8.15
CA TYR A 275 11.07 13.22 -6.82
C TYR A 275 11.98 13.75 -5.71
N TRP A 276 13.22 13.28 -5.63
CA TRP A 276 14.16 13.70 -4.60
C TRP A 276 14.67 15.13 -4.75
N LEU A 277 14.75 15.67 -5.97
CA LEU A 277 15.02 17.09 -6.17
C LEU A 277 13.93 17.95 -5.53
N ASN A 278 12.68 17.50 -5.52
CA ASN A 278 11.57 18.28 -4.95
C ASN A 278 11.32 18.00 -3.46
N GLN A 279 12.09 17.09 -2.84
CA GLN A 279 11.91 16.70 -1.45
C GLN A 279 12.74 17.58 -0.50
N SER A 280 12.15 18.68 -0.01
CA SER A 280 12.75 19.51 1.03
C SER A 280 12.64 18.87 2.41
N LEU A 281 13.58 19.20 3.31
CA LEU A 281 13.42 18.92 4.73
C LEU A 281 12.22 19.70 5.27
N ARG A 282 11.50 19.10 6.22
CA ARG A 282 10.26 19.67 6.77
C ARG A 282 10.24 19.50 8.28
N TYR A 283 9.97 20.60 8.98
CA TYR A 283 9.61 20.62 10.39
C TYR A 283 8.08 20.52 10.49
N GLU A 284 7.57 19.52 11.24
CA GLU A 284 6.14 19.14 11.27
C GLU A 284 5.56 19.00 12.69
N PRO A 285 5.48 20.07 13.51
CA PRO A 285 4.76 20.01 14.77
C PRO A 285 3.25 19.89 14.49
N LEU A 286 2.70 18.69 14.72
CA LEU A 286 1.25 18.43 14.74
C LEU A 286 0.50 18.93 13.49
N GLY A 287 1.12 18.80 12.30
CA GLY A 287 0.48 19.07 11.01
C GLY A 287 0.65 20.48 10.42
N THR A 288 1.38 21.40 11.09
CA THR A 288 1.78 22.68 10.49
C THR A 288 3.21 22.61 9.98
N ASN A 289 3.42 22.93 8.71
CA ASN A 289 4.61 22.51 7.98
C ASN A 289 5.51 23.68 7.67
N ILE A 290 6.77 23.61 8.10
CA ILE A 290 7.78 24.62 7.78
C ILE A 290 8.88 23.95 6.96
N THR A 291 9.00 24.39 5.72
CA THR A 291 10.07 24.01 4.78
C THR A 291 11.05 25.16 4.51
N ASP A 292 10.61 26.40 4.78
CA ASP A 292 11.37 27.63 4.57
C ASP A 292 11.65 28.28 5.92
N PHE A 293 12.93 28.36 6.28
CA PHE A 293 13.38 28.86 7.58
C PHE A 293 13.90 30.28 7.44
N ASP A 294 13.41 31.19 8.27
CA ASP A 294 13.79 32.60 8.22
C ASP A 294 15.26 32.81 8.57
N ALA A 295 15.89 33.81 7.97
CA ALA A 295 17.24 34.26 8.26
C ALA A 295 17.23 35.73 8.70
N ILE A 296 18.08 36.10 9.66
CA ILE A 296 18.11 37.45 10.27
C ILE A 296 19.38 38.25 9.99
N SER A 297 20.49 37.58 9.70
CA SER A 297 21.73 38.24 9.32
C SER A 297 22.66 37.28 8.60
N TYR A 298 23.68 37.84 7.95
CA TYR A 298 24.71 37.07 7.29
C TYR A 298 26.08 37.74 7.36
N THR A 299 27.11 36.92 7.19
CA THR A 299 28.49 37.35 6.94
C THR A 299 29.11 36.47 5.86
N ILE A 300 29.65 37.08 4.82
CA ILE A 300 30.50 36.43 3.82
C ILE A 300 31.95 36.80 4.15
N ALA A 301 32.75 35.79 4.47
CA ALA A 301 34.19 35.95 4.69
C ALA A 301 34.92 34.77 4.05
N SER A 302 35.93 35.05 3.23
CA SER A 302 36.79 34.03 2.62
C SER A 302 36.01 32.95 1.88
N ASN A 303 35.05 33.35 1.03
CA ASN A 303 34.19 32.44 0.25
C ASN A 303 33.32 31.50 1.11
N VAL A 304 33.02 31.91 2.35
CA VAL A 304 32.08 31.24 3.25
C VAL A 304 30.96 32.20 3.61
N LEU A 305 29.73 31.84 3.25
CA LEU A 305 28.52 32.52 3.68
C LEU A 305 28.07 31.91 5.01
N THR A 306 28.11 32.67 6.10
CA THR A 306 27.51 32.28 7.39
C THR A 306 26.19 33.00 7.56
N VAL A 307 25.10 32.24 7.65
CA VAL A 307 23.74 32.75 7.88
C VAL A 307 23.36 32.54 9.33
N THR A 308 22.82 33.57 9.97
CA THR A 308 22.26 33.50 11.32
C THR A 308 20.74 33.43 11.25
N PHE A 309 20.16 32.50 12.00
CA PHE A 309 18.72 32.25 12.05
C PHE A 309 18.09 32.94 13.28
N PRO A 310 16.79 33.26 13.29
CA PRO A 310 16.09 33.80 14.47
C PRO A 310 15.89 32.74 15.56
N ASN A 311 15.55 33.17 16.78
CA ASN A 311 15.33 32.27 17.91
C ASN A 311 13.89 31.78 17.88
N THR A 312 13.55 31.01 16.85
CA THR A 312 12.26 30.34 16.71
C THR A 312 12.46 28.85 16.88
N THR A 313 11.44 28.17 17.42
CA THR A 313 11.48 26.72 17.64
C THR A 313 11.83 25.96 16.37
N ALA A 314 11.23 26.33 15.23
CA ALA A 314 11.48 25.69 13.95
C ALA A 314 12.95 25.83 13.50
N CYS A 315 13.52 27.03 13.61
CA CYS A 315 14.91 27.29 13.26
C CYS A 315 15.89 26.55 14.19
N GLN A 316 15.61 26.51 15.49
CA GLN A 316 16.45 25.77 16.42
C GLN A 316 16.40 24.26 16.12
N LYS A 317 15.21 23.69 15.95
CA LYS A 317 15.02 22.25 15.70
C LYS A 317 15.68 21.79 14.41
N ILE A 318 15.63 22.58 13.32
CA ILE A 318 16.34 22.22 12.09
C ILE A 318 17.86 22.27 12.26
N ILE A 319 18.39 23.25 12.98
CA ILE A 319 19.84 23.36 13.25
C ILE A 319 20.31 22.19 14.12
N ASP A 320 19.57 21.86 15.18
CA ASP A 320 19.88 20.73 16.05
C ASP A 320 19.84 19.40 15.29
N ALA A 321 18.84 19.22 14.42
CA ALA A 321 18.71 18.00 13.62
C ALA A 321 19.82 17.86 12.57
N LEU A 322 20.21 18.95 11.91
CA LEU A 322 21.37 18.97 11.01
C LEU A 322 22.66 18.68 11.80
N GLY A 323 22.78 19.21 13.01
CA GLY A 323 23.89 18.90 13.92
C GLY A 323 23.99 17.41 14.25
N GLU A 324 22.87 16.78 14.60
CA GLU A 324 22.83 15.33 14.86
C GLU A 324 23.15 14.49 13.61
N ASP A 325 22.65 14.87 12.43
CA ASP A 325 22.97 14.15 11.19
C ASP A 325 24.46 14.30 10.84
N ASN A 326 25.07 15.46 11.09
CA ASN A 326 26.49 15.67 10.85
C ASN A 326 27.36 14.77 11.74
N LEU A 327 26.95 14.55 13.00
CA LEU A 327 27.65 13.63 13.90
C LEU A 327 27.66 12.18 13.40
N ILE A 328 26.68 11.81 12.57
CA ILE A 328 26.58 10.48 11.97
C ILE A 328 27.35 10.41 10.66
N HIS A 329 27.25 11.45 9.83
CA HIS A 329 28.01 11.54 8.58
C HIS A 329 29.51 11.69 8.82
N GLY A 330 29.89 12.40 9.88
CA GLY A 330 31.27 12.66 10.28
C GLY A 330 32.01 13.73 9.47
N SER A 331 31.40 14.32 8.44
CA SER A 331 32.02 15.39 7.64
C SER A 331 31.00 16.26 6.88
N PHE A 332 31.45 17.39 6.34
CA PHE A 332 30.65 18.22 5.42
C PHE A 332 30.91 17.91 3.94
N THR A 333 31.86 17.02 3.65
CA THR A 333 32.16 16.62 2.27
C THR A 333 30.99 15.88 1.70
N ASN A 334 30.55 16.30 0.50
CA ASN A 334 29.45 15.64 -0.21
C ASN A 334 28.14 15.61 0.59
N TRP A 335 27.96 16.54 1.54
CA TRP A 335 26.87 16.54 2.49
C TRP A 335 25.64 17.34 2.01
N MET A 336 24.72 17.65 2.93
CA MET A 336 23.45 18.33 2.62
C MET A 336 23.64 19.77 2.11
N THR A 337 22.58 20.27 1.48
CA THR A 337 22.57 21.60 0.86
C THR A 337 21.47 22.49 1.41
N GLY A 338 21.69 23.80 1.32
CA GLY A 338 20.66 24.82 1.56
C GLY A 338 20.48 25.70 0.33
N THR A 339 19.24 25.91 -0.09
CA THR A 339 18.86 26.87 -1.11
C THR A 339 18.48 28.19 -0.47
N ILE A 340 19.18 29.26 -0.83
CA ILE A 340 18.85 30.62 -0.41
C ILE A 340 17.74 31.14 -1.32
N LEU A 341 16.55 31.43 -0.78
CA LEU A 341 15.36 31.75 -1.60
C LEU A 341 15.33 33.21 -2.09
N GLN A 342 16.13 34.09 -1.47
CA GLN A 342 16.29 35.49 -1.84
C GLN A 342 17.79 35.82 -1.94
N ALA A 343 18.15 36.89 -2.63
CA ALA A 343 19.55 37.28 -2.73
C ALA A 343 20.12 37.67 -1.35
N ILE A 344 21.36 37.26 -1.06
CA ILE A 344 22.11 37.63 0.15
C ILE A 344 23.49 38.12 -0.25
N GLY A 345 23.79 39.41 -0.04
CA GLY A 345 25.06 40.00 -0.47
C GLY A 345 25.27 39.80 -1.97
N GLY A 346 26.40 39.19 -2.34
CA GLY A 346 26.71 38.82 -3.74
C GLY A 346 26.11 37.49 -4.22
N ILE A 347 25.31 36.80 -3.40
CA ILE A 347 24.74 35.49 -3.72
C ILE A 347 23.38 35.66 -4.40
N PRO A 348 23.16 35.12 -5.61
CA PRO A 348 21.87 35.18 -6.29
C PRO A 348 20.76 34.43 -5.53
N ALA A 349 19.50 34.84 -5.76
CA ALA A 349 18.35 34.08 -5.30
C ALA A 349 18.30 32.67 -5.93
N ASN A 350 17.71 31.72 -5.21
CA ASN A 350 17.63 30.30 -5.57
C ASN A 350 18.99 29.58 -5.70
N SER A 351 20.06 30.14 -5.14
CA SER A 351 21.36 29.48 -5.10
C SER A 351 21.34 28.32 -4.11
N THR A 352 21.62 27.10 -4.58
CA THR A 352 21.77 25.90 -3.74
C THR A 352 23.24 25.71 -3.40
N LEU A 353 23.59 25.84 -2.13
CA LEU A 353 24.97 25.84 -1.65
C LEU A 353 25.24 24.66 -0.71
N ALA A 354 26.47 24.17 -0.72
CA ALA A 354 26.94 23.12 0.19
C ALA A 354 27.14 23.68 1.59
N ILE A 355 26.59 23.01 2.60
CA ILE A 355 26.85 23.35 4.01
C ILE A 355 28.30 22.98 4.34
N SER A 356 29.02 23.88 5.01
CA SER A 356 30.43 23.69 5.40
C SER A 356 30.66 23.72 6.92
N ALA A 357 29.74 24.32 7.69
CA ALA A 357 29.75 24.30 9.14
C ALA A 357 28.36 24.62 9.71
N LEU A 358 28.14 24.32 10.99
CA LEU A 358 26.94 24.71 11.73
C LEU A 358 27.27 24.94 13.21
N SER A 359 26.48 25.79 13.88
CA SER A 359 26.54 26.01 15.32
C SER A 359 25.14 26.16 15.89
N ALA A 360 24.72 25.20 16.71
CA ALA A 360 23.42 25.23 17.40
C ALA A 360 23.35 26.38 18.41
N SER A 361 24.43 26.64 19.15
CA SER A 361 24.50 27.72 20.15
C SER A 361 24.41 29.11 19.52
N ASN A 362 25.10 29.31 18.39
CA ASN A 362 25.12 30.59 17.70
C ASN A 362 23.96 30.71 16.69
N ARG A 363 23.21 29.64 16.46
CA ARG A 363 22.13 29.52 15.47
C ARG A 363 22.61 29.91 14.07
N THR A 364 23.79 29.41 13.71
CA THR A 364 24.41 29.70 12.42
C THR A 364 24.61 28.45 11.58
N ILE A 365 24.49 28.61 10.26
CA ILE A 365 24.89 27.62 9.26
C ILE A 365 25.78 28.32 8.24
N SER A 366 26.92 27.72 7.94
CA SER A 366 27.88 28.21 6.97
C SER A 366 27.79 27.42 5.68
N PHE A 367 27.95 28.10 4.55
CA PHE A 367 27.87 27.55 3.20
C PHE A 367 29.11 27.92 2.42
N THR A 368 29.59 27.00 1.59
CA THR A 368 30.64 27.31 0.60
C THR A 368 30.04 28.16 -0.51
N CYS A 369 30.67 29.28 -0.83
CA CYS A 369 30.17 30.22 -1.83
C CYS A 369 31.29 30.85 -2.65
N THR A 370 30.93 31.65 -3.66
CA THR A 370 31.89 32.50 -4.39
C THR A 370 31.30 33.90 -4.49
N ALA A 371 31.66 34.76 -3.54
CA ALA A 371 31.17 36.13 -3.47
C ALA A 371 32.14 37.02 -2.70
N ALA A 372 32.08 38.33 -2.95
CA ALA A 372 32.87 39.30 -2.21
C ALA A 372 32.48 39.33 -0.72
N ASN A 373 33.47 39.60 0.13
CA ASN A 373 33.25 39.74 1.57
C ASN A 373 32.20 40.83 1.84
N SER A 374 31.23 40.52 2.69
CA SER A 374 30.11 41.41 3.01
C SER A 374 29.39 40.92 4.27
N SER A 375 28.59 41.77 4.91
CA SER A 375 27.75 41.37 6.04
C SER A 375 26.54 42.29 6.12
N GLY A 376 25.45 41.82 6.71
CA GLY A 376 24.26 42.65 6.90
C GLY A 376 23.14 41.95 7.66
N SER A 377 22.12 42.73 8.02
CA SER A 377 20.85 42.22 8.50
C SER A 377 19.97 41.76 7.33
N LEU A 378 19.09 40.81 7.60
CA LEU A 378 18.15 40.24 6.64
C LEU A 378 16.73 40.42 7.14
N SER A 379 15.81 40.67 6.22
CA SER A 379 14.37 40.72 6.48
C SER A 379 13.63 40.00 5.35
N GLY A 380 12.76 39.05 5.69
CA GLY A 380 12.01 38.25 4.71
C GLY A 380 12.84 37.25 3.90
N VAL A 381 14.12 37.04 4.25
CA VAL A 381 14.98 36.06 3.59
C VAL A 381 14.82 34.70 4.23
N LYS A 382 14.72 33.65 3.41
CA LYS A 382 14.50 32.28 3.83
C LYS A 382 15.51 31.32 3.21
N VAL A 383 15.79 30.26 3.95
CA VAL A 383 16.64 29.14 3.53
C VAL A 383 15.82 27.86 3.54
N ARG A 384 15.88 27.09 2.46
CA ARG A 384 15.25 25.77 2.33
C ARG A 384 16.32 24.70 2.23
N PHE A 385 16.22 23.65 3.04
CA PHE A 385 17.23 22.59 3.08
C PHE A 385 16.80 21.34 2.30
N TYR A 386 17.77 20.68 1.69
CA TYR A 386 17.56 19.47 0.92
C TYR A 386 18.60 18.41 1.26
N LYS A 387 18.11 17.19 1.44
CA LYS A 387 18.97 16.02 1.65
C LYS A 387 19.69 15.62 0.37
N HIS A 388 18.97 15.53 -0.75
CA HIS A 388 19.46 14.84 -1.94
C HIS A 388 20.02 15.76 -3.04
N ARG A 389 19.82 17.07 -2.93
CA ARG A 389 20.31 18.03 -3.93
C ARG A 389 21.83 18.16 -3.89
N LEU A 390 22.39 18.44 -5.06
CA LEU A 390 23.79 18.81 -5.22
C LEU A 390 23.91 20.34 -5.12
N PRO A 391 25.05 20.88 -4.63
CA PRO A 391 25.30 22.31 -4.73
C PRO A 391 25.41 22.72 -6.20
N ASP A 392 24.99 23.94 -6.50
CA ASP A 392 25.07 24.46 -7.86
C ASP A 392 26.54 24.59 -8.28
N ALA A 393 26.86 24.15 -9.50
CA ALA A 393 28.18 24.40 -10.09
C ALA A 393 28.41 25.90 -10.36
N VAL A 394 27.34 26.61 -10.72
CA VAL A 394 27.28 28.07 -10.83
C VAL A 394 26.09 28.53 -10.00
N GLN A 395 26.32 29.44 -9.05
CA GLN A 395 25.28 29.86 -8.11
C GLN A 395 24.00 30.33 -8.81
N GLY A 396 22.87 29.72 -8.48
CA GLY A 396 21.56 30.01 -9.08
C GLY A 396 21.19 29.12 -10.27
N THR A 397 22.08 28.23 -10.72
CA THR A 397 21.78 27.24 -11.77
C THR A 397 21.52 25.87 -11.15
N THR A 398 20.33 25.70 -10.59
CA THR A 398 19.93 24.44 -9.93
C THR A 398 20.15 23.22 -10.82
N ILE A 399 20.82 22.20 -10.28
CA ILE A 399 21.02 20.92 -10.95
C ILE A 399 19.69 20.16 -10.99
N THR A 400 19.27 19.73 -12.19
CA THR A 400 17.95 19.10 -12.42
C THR A 400 17.99 17.65 -12.87
N ASN A 401 19.18 17.11 -13.12
CA ASN A 401 19.38 15.79 -13.71
C ASN A 401 20.12 14.80 -12.80
N GLN A 402 20.53 15.22 -11.61
CA GLN A 402 21.31 14.41 -10.69
C GLN A 402 20.93 14.70 -9.25
N VAL A 403 20.98 13.65 -8.42
CA VAL A 403 20.80 13.71 -6.98
C VAL A 403 21.83 12.82 -6.29
N ARG A 404 22.01 13.03 -4.99
CA ARG A 404 22.88 12.23 -4.15
C ARG A 404 22.07 11.36 -3.20
N HIS A 405 22.38 10.07 -3.19
CA HIS A 405 21.91 9.15 -2.16
C HIS A 405 22.91 9.10 -1.00
N PHE A 406 22.38 9.02 0.22
CA PHE A 406 23.14 8.77 1.44
C PHE A 406 22.62 7.50 2.09
N THR A 407 23.51 6.55 2.32
CA THR A 407 23.20 5.28 2.98
C THR A 407 22.75 5.54 4.42
N VAL A 408 21.76 4.77 4.86
CA VAL A 408 21.34 4.72 6.27
C VAL A 408 21.35 3.27 6.72
N GLN A 409 22.23 2.95 7.67
CA GLN A 409 22.32 1.64 8.31
C GLN A 409 21.51 1.64 9.61
N GLY A 410 20.61 0.67 9.76
CA GLY A 410 19.66 0.60 10.88
C GLY A 410 18.55 1.65 10.73
N ARG A 411 17.29 1.21 10.65
CA ARG A 411 16.13 2.10 10.52
C ARG A 411 15.14 1.83 11.65
N GLY A 412 14.90 2.83 12.47
CA GLY A 412 13.72 2.89 13.34
C GLY A 412 12.62 3.68 12.64
N PHE A 413 11.38 3.19 12.70
CA PHE A 413 10.22 3.97 12.27
C PHE A 413 9.72 4.78 13.46
N VAL A 414 9.77 6.10 13.32
CA VAL A 414 9.20 7.03 14.29
C VAL A 414 8.27 7.98 13.55
N SER A 415 7.11 8.25 14.14
CA SER A 415 6.18 9.22 13.58
C SER A 415 6.80 10.62 13.65
N VAL A 416 6.83 11.33 12.52
CA VAL A 416 7.41 12.68 12.38
C VAL A 416 6.49 13.80 12.91
N MET A 417 5.31 13.45 13.44
CA MET A 417 4.36 14.40 14.03
C MET A 417 4.34 14.31 15.56
N ASP A 418 5.51 14.38 16.18
CA ASP A 418 5.58 14.45 17.64
C ASP A 418 5.31 15.88 18.15
N PHE A 419 4.70 15.98 19.33
CA PHE A 419 4.39 17.26 19.97
C PHE A 419 5.63 18.15 20.12
N GLU A 420 6.78 17.54 20.37
CA GLU A 420 8.06 18.22 20.60
C GLU A 420 8.80 18.58 19.30
N GLY A 421 8.27 18.16 18.14
CA GLY A 421 8.82 18.40 16.81
C GLY A 421 10.28 17.96 16.68
N GLU A 422 10.69 16.93 17.42
CA GLU A 422 12.06 16.47 17.43
C GLU A 422 12.41 15.79 16.11
N TRP A 423 11.47 15.13 15.45
CA TRP A 423 11.73 14.29 14.29
C TRP A 423 11.56 15.07 12.98
N ILE A 424 12.67 15.30 12.28
CA ILE A 424 12.67 15.95 10.96
C ILE A 424 12.82 14.87 9.88
N GLY A 425 11.78 14.76 9.05
CA GLY A 425 11.70 13.76 7.99
C GLY A 425 12.92 13.80 7.06
N GLY A 426 13.51 12.63 6.83
CA GLY A 426 14.64 12.45 5.92
C GLY A 426 16.02 12.46 6.59
N LEU A 427 16.18 13.02 7.79
CA LEU A 427 17.48 13.10 8.45
C LEU A 427 17.88 11.82 9.19
N ARG A 428 19.18 11.57 9.29
CA ARG A 428 19.73 10.48 10.13
C ARG A 428 19.82 10.95 11.58
N ARG A 429 19.64 10.02 12.52
CA ARG A 429 19.86 10.25 13.95
C ARG A 429 20.56 9.08 14.63
N ARG A 430 21.33 9.41 15.68
CA ARG A 430 21.95 8.41 16.55
C ARG A 430 20.86 7.76 17.40
N ASP A 431 21.06 6.51 17.74
CA ASP A 431 20.18 5.80 18.67
C ASP A 431 20.23 6.46 20.06
N ARG A 432 19.08 6.59 20.72
CA ARG A 432 19.00 7.04 22.12
C ARG A 432 19.04 5.79 22.98
N PHE A 433 20.21 5.52 23.57
CA PHE A 433 20.37 4.44 24.54
C PHE A 433 19.24 4.46 25.57
N GLN A 434 18.56 3.32 25.76
CA GLN A 434 17.58 3.18 26.83
C GLN A 434 18.34 3.19 28.16
N GLY A 435 18.16 4.24 28.96
CA GLY A 435 18.76 4.30 30.29
C GLY A 435 18.36 3.05 31.10
N HIS A 436 19.35 2.33 31.63
CA HIS A 436 19.12 1.23 32.57
C HIS A 436 19.43 1.69 34.00
N ARG A 437 18.73 1.10 34.98
CA ARG A 437 18.96 1.34 36.40
C ARG A 437 19.84 0.23 36.97
N HIS A 438 20.68 0.59 37.93
CA HIS A 438 21.24 -0.37 38.87
C HIS A 438 20.22 -0.58 39.99
N GLY A 439 19.89 -1.83 40.30
CA GLY A 439 19.08 -2.13 41.48
C GLY A 439 19.90 -1.94 42.75
N ALA A 440 19.43 -1.11 43.68
CA ALA A 440 19.90 -1.13 45.06
C ALA A 440 18.91 -1.95 45.87
N SER A 441 19.34 -3.09 46.43
CA SER A 441 18.53 -3.84 47.39
C SER A 441 18.57 -3.12 48.74
N THR A 442 17.73 -2.11 48.95
CA THR A 442 17.56 -1.54 50.29
C THR A 442 16.66 -2.45 51.10
N SER A 443 17.24 -3.31 51.92
CA SER A 443 16.76 -3.46 53.29
C SER A 443 17.78 -2.79 54.20
N ILE A 444 17.72 -1.45 54.28
CA ILE A 444 18.39 -0.71 55.34
C ILE A 444 17.30 -0.24 56.29
N SER A 445 16.90 -1.10 57.23
CA SER A 445 16.16 -0.67 58.42
C SER A 445 17.19 -0.13 59.41
N PHE A 446 17.20 1.17 59.64
CA PHE A 446 17.92 1.75 60.78
C PHE A 446 17.05 1.60 62.02
N ASP A 447 17.26 0.55 62.81
CA ASP A 447 16.84 0.57 64.22
C ASP A 447 17.90 1.33 65.01
N ILE A 448 17.71 2.63 65.18
CA ILE A 448 18.43 3.41 66.19
C ILE A 448 17.51 3.48 67.41
N PRO A 449 17.88 2.90 68.56
CA PRO A 449 17.08 3.03 69.77
C PRO A 449 16.93 4.52 70.08
N GLN A 450 15.69 5.00 70.13
CA GLN A 450 15.38 6.36 70.60
C GLN A 450 15.80 6.48 72.06
N GLY A 451 17.02 6.99 72.28
CA GLY A 451 17.43 7.59 73.55
C GLY A 451 16.89 9.01 73.61
N ALA A 452 15.98 9.25 74.56
CA ALA A 452 15.26 10.48 74.75
C ALA A 452 16.16 11.72 74.91
N THR A 453 16.12 12.66 73.96
CA THR A 453 15.83 14.09 74.17
C THR A 453 16.07 14.90 72.89
N GLY A 454 14.97 15.41 72.31
CA GLY A 454 14.84 16.70 71.62
C GLY A 454 15.81 17.10 70.50
N GLY A 455 15.26 17.32 69.30
CA GLY A 455 15.80 18.31 68.36
C GLY A 455 16.00 17.82 66.93
N LEU A 456 15.51 18.62 65.98
CA LEU A 456 15.56 18.45 64.53
C LEU A 456 17.00 18.29 64.00
N GLY A 457 17.20 17.46 62.97
CA GLY A 457 18.44 17.49 62.19
C GLY A 457 18.64 16.31 61.24
N SER A 458 18.07 16.39 60.03
CA SER A 458 18.74 15.78 58.87
C SER A 458 20.01 16.58 58.63
N LEU A 459 21.17 15.99 58.90
CA LEU A 459 22.45 16.57 58.53
C LEU A 459 23.29 15.48 57.82
N VAL A 460 23.08 15.33 56.52
CA VAL A 460 24.10 14.77 55.64
C VAL A 460 25.15 15.86 55.46
N ALA A 461 26.12 15.91 56.38
CA ALA A 461 27.29 16.75 56.21
C ALA A 461 28.17 16.13 55.11
N ALA A 462 28.18 16.75 53.93
CA ALA A 462 29.19 16.50 52.92
C ALA A 462 30.55 16.93 53.49
N GLY A 463 31.39 15.97 53.85
CA GLY A 463 32.74 16.24 54.34
C GLY A 463 33.62 16.75 53.21
N TYR A 464 33.93 18.05 53.24
CA TYR A 464 35.06 18.62 52.50
C TYR A 464 36.34 18.32 53.29
N TYR A 465 37.32 17.68 52.66
CA TYR A 465 38.71 17.83 53.07
C TYR A 465 39.31 19.00 52.27
N SER A 466 40.13 19.81 52.93
CA SER A 466 40.66 21.10 52.46
C SER A 466 41.76 20.98 51.40
N ASP A 467 41.56 20.21 50.34
CA ASP A 467 42.49 20.09 49.21
C ASP A 467 41.86 20.41 47.84
N GLY A 468 40.58 20.79 47.81
CA GLY A 468 39.91 21.32 46.62
C GLY A 468 39.68 20.32 45.49
N THR A 469 39.89 19.01 45.70
CA THR A 469 39.72 18.01 44.63
C THR A 469 38.41 17.23 44.80
N PRO A 470 37.43 17.31 43.86
CA PRO A 470 36.20 16.53 43.96
C PRO A 470 36.51 15.05 43.69
N ARG A 471 36.46 14.24 44.74
CA ARG A 471 36.47 12.77 44.62
C ARG A 471 35.13 12.24 45.11
N GLY A 472 34.58 11.29 44.35
CA GLY A 472 33.31 10.63 44.71
C GLY A 472 33.37 10.00 46.10
N LEU A 473 32.25 10.10 46.82
CA LEU A 473 32.03 9.59 48.17
C LEU A 473 32.40 8.10 48.27
N LEU A 474 33.48 7.78 48.98
CA LEU A 474 33.82 6.40 49.37
C LEU A 474 33.20 6.11 50.73
N LEU A 475 32.03 5.47 50.72
CA LEU A 475 31.42 4.84 51.89
C LEU A 475 32.23 3.58 52.22
N ASN A 476 33.21 3.69 53.10
CA ASN A 476 34.02 2.54 53.51
C ASN A 476 33.83 2.27 55.01
N GLY A 477 33.00 1.28 55.34
CA GLY A 477 32.84 0.79 56.72
C GLY A 477 31.63 -0.14 56.94
N TYR A 478 31.78 -1.42 56.56
CA TYR A 478 30.96 -2.61 56.91
C TYR A 478 29.58 -2.85 56.23
N PRO A 479 29.22 -4.11 55.88
CA PRO A 479 29.75 -4.89 54.74
C PRO A 479 28.70 -5.11 53.63
N SER A 480 29.17 -5.25 52.38
CA SER A 480 28.42 -5.69 51.19
C SER A 480 27.32 -4.76 50.65
N THR A 481 27.70 -3.62 50.07
CA THR A 481 27.09 -3.25 48.78
C THR A 481 27.90 -3.92 47.68
N THR A 482 27.53 -5.16 47.35
CA THR A 482 28.03 -5.75 46.11
C THR A 482 27.29 -5.06 44.98
N VAL A 483 27.98 -4.20 44.23
CA VAL A 483 27.50 -3.84 42.89
C VAL A 483 27.55 -5.13 42.09
N THR A 484 26.41 -5.84 42.00
CA THR A 484 26.34 -7.02 41.15
C THR A 484 26.50 -6.56 39.70
N GLY A 485 27.10 -7.42 38.89
CA GLY A 485 27.22 -7.18 37.45
C GLY A 485 25.85 -7.00 36.78
N PRO A 486 25.82 -6.44 35.57
CA PRO A 486 24.58 -6.21 34.83
C PRO A 486 23.72 -7.49 34.76
N THR A 487 22.47 -7.43 35.21
CA THR A 487 21.52 -8.57 35.07
C THR A 487 20.82 -8.48 33.73
N THR A 488 20.96 -9.54 32.93
CA THR A 488 20.28 -9.71 31.63
C THR A 488 18.85 -10.21 31.86
N ASP A 489 17.91 -9.88 30.96
CA ASP A 489 16.75 -10.75 30.75
C ASP A 489 17.24 -12.17 30.37
N SER A 490 16.50 -13.20 30.79
CA SER A 490 16.96 -14.59 30.85
C SER A 490 17.39 -15.22 29.49
N PRO A 491 18.15 -16.32 29.51
CA PRO A 491 19.08 -16.74 28.47
C PRO A 491 18.41 -17.37 27.25
N SER A 492 18.50 -16.66 26.13
CA SER A 492 18.95 -17.25 24.88
C SER A 492 19.52 -16.17 23.96
N GLY A 493 20.74 -15.72 24.25
CA GLY A 493 21.50 -14.87 23.32
C GLY A 493 22.55 -13.98 23.98
N SER A 494 23.80 -14.13 23.55
CA SER A 494 24.98 -13.35 23.95
C SER A 494 24.78 -11.83 23.87
N HIS A 495 25.38 -11.11 24.83
CA HIS A 495 25.35 -9.64 24.95
C HIS A 495 25.95 -8.96 23.71
N ARG A 496 25.26 -7.97 23.14
CA ARG A 496 25.70 -7.26 21.93
C ARG A 496 26.63 -6.09 22.27
N ILE A 497 27.78 -6.05 21.61
CA ILE A 497 28.76 -4.95 21.67
C ILE A 497 28.56 -4.13 20.38
N GLY A 498 27.73 -3.09 20.45
CA GLY A 498 27.42 -2.22 19.31
C GLY A 498 26.61 -0.99 19.74
N LYS A 499 26.70 0.12 19.01
CA LYS A 499 26.02 1.40 19.32
C LYS A 499 24.52 1.41 18.97
N THR A 500 23.91 0.24 18.79
CA THR A 500 22.53 0.09 18.33
C THR A 500 21.77 -0.82 19.27
N THR A 501 20.70 -0.31 19.85
CA THR A 501 19.69 -1.08 20.56
C THR A 501 19.01 -1.99 19.54
N ASP A 502 19.22 -3.30 19.64
CA ASP A 502 18.54 -4.26 18.78
C ASP A 502 17.14 -4.53 19.33
N ALA A 503 16.22 -3.60 19.09
CA ALA A 503 14.81 -3.98 19.09
C ALA A 503 14.68 -5.16 18.11
N ARG A 504 14.05 -6.28 18.50
CA ARG A 504 13.89 -7.49 17.65
C ARG A 504 13.45 -7.06 16.24
N GLY A 505 14.41 -6.97 15.33
CA GLY A 505 14.28 -6.18 14.12
C GLY A 505 14.04 -7.07 12.91
N ILE A 506 13.29 -6.56 11.93
CA ILE A 506 13.21 -7.18 10.61
C ILE A 506 14.51 -6.93 9.86
N SER A 507 15.16 -8.00 9.39
CA SER A 507 16.34 -7.90 8.52
C SER A 507 15.86 -7.91 7.07
N GLY A 508 16.14 -6.85 6.32
CA GLY A 508 15.80 -6.76 4.91
C GLY A 508 16.41 -5.52 4.26
N PHE A 509 16.35 -5.46 2.94
CA PHE A 509 16.75 -4.32 2.12
C PHE A 509 15.55 -3.40 1.90
N PRO A 510 15.61 -2.13 2.35
CA PRO A 510 14.59 -1.15 2.08
C PRO A 510 14.72 -0.67 0.64
N TYR A 511 13.63 -0.74 -0.10
CA TYR A 511 13.50 -0.24 -1.45
C TYR A 511 12.57 0.98 -1.48
N ILE A 512 12.81 1.86 -2.44
CA ILE A 512 11.89 2.92 -2.84
C ILE A 512 11.53 2.73 -4.30
N PHE A 513 10.25 2.83 -4.66
CA PHE A 513 9.83 2.81 -6.05
C PHE A 513 10.38 4.05 -6.77
N ALA A 514 11.17 3.80 -7.81
CA ALA A 514 11.87 4.80 -8.61
C ALA A 514 11.05 5.26 -9.83
N LYS A 515 9.90 4.64 -10.06
CA LYS A 515 8.92 4.95 -11.11
C LYS A 515 7.54 4.49 -10.64
N ARG A 516 6.48 5.16 -11.10
CA ARG A 516 5.11 4.67 -10.92
C ARG A 516 4.92 3.37 -11.70
N VAL A 517 4.59 2.29 -10.99
CA VAL A 517 4.22 1.01 -11.60
C VAL A 517 2.71 0.97 -11.63
N LEU A 518 2.15 1.03 -12.84
CA LEU A 518 0.71 1.02 -13.11
C LEU A 518 0.17 -0.41 -13.21
#